data_AF-A0A8K0G795-F1
#
_entry.id   AF-A0A8K0G795-F1
#
_cell.length_a   1.000
_cell.length_b   1.000
_cell.length_c   1.000
_cell.angle_alpha   90.00
_cell.angle_beta   90.00
_cell.angle_gamma   90.00
#
_symmetry.space_group_name_H-M   'P 1'
#
loop_
_entity.id
_entity.type
_entity.pdbx_description
1 polymer ?
#
loop_
_entity_poly.entity_id
_entity_poly.type
_entity_poly.pdbx_seq_one_letter_code
_entity_poly.pdbx_strand_id
1 'polypeptide(L)'
;MENRDYKEINLDNEIGQVYDDDVWVASYPKAVAQFLNKEMNDEQVQLLCKHLSFESMKSNPGVNLEDYIERMRKFKLIVKDGAFFRTGTVGKYKEELSAETITKLNEWIKKNVSGTELETEDIFQV
;
A
#
# COMPACT_ATOMS: atom_id res chain seq x y z
N MET A 1 -7.11 -18.86 7.38
CA MET A 1 -5.91 -18.49 6.60
C MET A 1 -6.37 -18.47 5.16
N GLU A 2 -6.76 -17.30 4.66
CA GLU A 2 -7.23 -17.15 3.29
C GLU A 2 -6.03 -17.21 2.34
N ASN A 3 -6.15 -18.03 1.29
CA ASN A 3 -5.19 -18.10 0.19
C ASN A 3 -5.07 -16.71 -0.44
N ARG A 4 -3.89 -16.11 -0.34
CA ARG A 4 -3.54 -14.92 -1.13
C ARG A 4 -3.06 -15.41 -2.49
N ASP A 5 -3.63 -14.86 -3.56
CA ASP A 5 -3.19 -15.15 -4.93
C ASP A 5 -1.84 -14.47 -5.19
N TYR A 6 -0.92 -15.22 -5.79
CA TYR A 6 0.42 -14.77 -6.18
C TYR A 6 0.41 -14.44 -7.67
N LYS A 7 1.10 -13.38 -8.08
CA LYS A 7 1.49 -13.19 -9.48
C LYS A 7 2.96 -13.53 -9.65
N GLU A 8 3.24 -14.43 -10.60
CA GLU A 8 4.60 -14.68 -11.05
C GLU A 8 5.05 -13.51 -11.92
N ILE A 9 6.15 -12.86 -11.54
CA ILE A 9 6.81 -11.86 -12.38
C ILE A 9 8.22 -12.34 -12.72
N ASN A 10 8.57 -12.16 -13.99
CA ASN A 10 9.84 -12.59 -14.55
C ASN A 10 10.81 -11.39 -14.47
N LEU A 11 11.61 -11.36 -13.41
CA LEU A 11 12.74 -10.43 -13.28
C LEU A 11 13.97 -11.20 -13.75
N ASP A 12 14.45 -10.87 -14.95
CA ASP A 12 15.76 -11.31 -15.48
C ASP A 12 16.08 -12.81 -15.29
N ASN A 13 15.13 -13.68 -15.62
CA ASN A 13 15.22 -15.15 -15.60
C ASN A 13 15.09 -15.83 -14.22
N GLU A 14 14.62 -15.13 -13.19
CA GLU A 14 14.15 -15.76 -11.94
C GLU A 14 12.65 -15.48 -11.72
N ILE A 15 11.88 -16.56 -11.51
CA ILE A 15 10.45 -16.48 -11.22
C ILE A 15 10.30 -16.11 -9.74
N GLY A 16 10.00 -14.84 -9.45
CA GLY A 16 9.66 -14.38 -8.11
C GLY A 16 8.16 -14.47 -7.85
N GLN A 17 7.76 -15.01 -6.69
CA GLN A 17 6.39 -14.90 -6.19
C GLN A 17 6.23 -13.58 -5.47
N VAL A 18 5.38 -12.70 -5.99
CA VAL A 18 5.18 -11.33 -5.49
C VAL A 18 3.68 -11.11 -5.26
N TYR A 19 3.31 -10.48 -4.15
CA TYR A 19 1.90 -10.20 -3.87
C TYR A 19 1.38 -9.09 -4.80
N ASP A 20 0.07 -9.02 -5.03
CA ASP A 20 -0.53 -8.03 -5.94
C ASP A 20 -0.23 -6.57 -5.55
N ASP A 21 0.00 -6.31 -4.27
CA ASP A 21 0.45 -5.04 -3.69
C ASP A 21 1.96 -4.77 -3.86
N ASP A 22 2.75 -5.80 -4.18
CA ASP A 22 4.21 -5.74 -4.28
C ASP A 22 4.73 -5.59 -5.73
N VAL A 23 3.87 -5.69 -6.76
CA VAL A 23 4.27 -5.58 -8.19
C VAL A 23 4.95 -4.24 -8.49
N TRP A 24 4.56 -3.18 -7.78
CA TRP A 24 5.15 -1.85 -7.86
C TRP A 24 6.43 -1.71 -7.02
N VAL A 25 6.54 -2.46 -5.93
CA VAL A 25 7.59 -2.28 -4.93
C VAL A 25 8.97 -2.64 -5.48
N ALA A 26 9.09 -3.43 -6.54
CA ALA A 26 10.39 -3.72 -7.17
C ALA A 26 10.89 -2.62 -8.13
N SER A 27 10.01 -1.85 -8.77
CA SER A 27 10.39 -0.83 -9.76
C SER A 27 10.69 0.54 -9.14
N TYR A 28 9.92 0.95 -8.13
CA TYR A 28 10.09 2.24 -7.46
C TYR A 28 11.43 2.44 -6.76
N PRO A 29 12.02 1.44 -6.07
CA PRO A 29 13.33 1.58 -5.44
C PRO A 29 14.40 2.07 -6.40
N LYS A 30 14.48 1.49 -7.61
CA LYS A 30 15.46 1.91 -8.63
C LYS A 30 15.17 3.33 -9.13
N ALA A 31 13.90 3.66 -9.37
CA ALA A 31 13.50 5.00 -9.80
C ALA A 31 13.86 6.07 -8.75
N VAL A 32 13.59 5.81 -7.47
CA VAL A 32 13.93 6.70 -6.36
C VAL A 32 15.45 6.82 -6.21
N ALA A 33 16.19 5.71 -6.31
CA ALA A 33 17.65 5.74 -6.29
C ALA A 33 18.21 6.61 -7.43
N GLN A 34 17.73 6.45 -8.66
CA GLN A 34 18.11 7.28 -9.81
C GLN A 34 17.79 8.76 -9.58
N PHE A 35 16.59 9.09 -9.08
CA PHE A 35 16.21 10.46 -8.74
C PHE A 35 17.17 11.09 -7.71
N LEU A 36 17.64 10.30 -6.76
CA LEU A 36 18.61 10.72 -5.74
C LEU A 36 20.08 10.63 -6.22
N ASN A 37 20.31 10.38 -7.51
CA ASN A 37 21.64 10.15 -8.09
C ASN A 37 22.43 9.04 -7.37
N LYS A 38 21.75 7.94 -7.06
CA LYS A 38 22.31 6.72 -6.47
C LYS A 38 22.14 5.55 -7.42
N GLU A 39 23.16 4.70 -7.45
CA GLU A 39 23.08 3.39 -8.06
C GLU A 39 22.60 2.37 -7.04
N MET A 40 21.83 1.39 -7.51
CA MET A 40 21.32 0.31 -6.67
C MET A 40 21.24 -0.97 -7.48
N ASN A 41 21.82 -2.04 -6.95
CA ASN A 41 21.82 -3.36 -7.58
C ASN A 41 20.56 -4.16 -7.19
N ASP A 42 20.35 -5.32 -7.82
CA ASP A 42 19.16 -6.13 -7.61
C ASP A 42 19.07 -6.72 -6.20
N GLU A 43 20.19 -7.08 -5.59
CA GLU A 43 20.23 -7.55 -4.20
C GLU A 43 19.76 -6.46 -3.21
N GLN A 44 20.16 -5.21 -3.43
CA GLN A 44 19.74 -4.07 -2.63
C GLN A 44 18.26 -3.75 -2.83
N VAL A 45 17.75 -3.90 -4.06
CA VAL A 45 16.30 -3.79 -4.34
C VAL A 45 15.55 -4.84 -3.53
N GLN A 46 15.93 -6.11 -3.63
CA GLN A 46 15.27 -7.20 -2.92
C GLN A 46 15.29 -7.00 -1.40
N LEU A 47 16.44 -6.59 -0.85
CA LEU A 47 16.57 -6.27 0.57
C LEU A 47 15.63 -5.14 0.99
N LEU A 48 15.55 -4.08 0.18
CA LEU A 48 14.68 -2.94 0.45
C LEU A 48 13.20 -3.31 0.34
N CYS A 49 12.80 -4.07 -0.68
CA CYS A 49 11.43 -4.58 -0.83
C CYS A 49 11.01 -5.39 0.40
N LYS A 50 11.87 -6.31 0.86
CA LYS A 50 11.62 -7.09 2.08
C LYS A 50 11.46 -6.20 3.30
N HIS A 51 12.32 -5.20 3.45
CA HIS A 51 12.26 -4.26 4.57
C HIS A 51 10.97 -3.42 4.57
N LEU A 52 10.51 -3.02 3.38
CA LEU A 52 9.30 -2.21 3.18
C LEU A 52 8.01 -3.03 3.12
N SER A 53 8.08 -4.36 3.16
CA SER A 53 6.90 -5.21 3.24
C SER A 53 5.99 -4.80 4.39
N PHE A 54 4.67 -4.95 4.21
CA PHE A 54 3.68 -4.52 5.21
C PHE A 54 3.96 -5.14 6.59
N GLU A 55 4.31 -6.42 6.67
CA GLU A 55 4.60 -7.10 7.93
C GLU A 55 5.88 -6.58 8.61
N SER A 56 6.92 -6.29 7.83
CA SER A 56 8.16 -5.69 8.36
C SER A 56 7.89 -4.30 8.91
N MET A 57 7.18 -3.45 8.15
CA MET A 57 6.87 -2.09 8.57
C MET A 57 5.91 -2.05 9.77
N LYS A 58 4.90 -2.92 9.79
CA LYS A 58 3.94 -3.04 10.90
C LYS A 58 4.60 -3.47 12.21
N SER A 59 5.58 -4.36 12.15
CA SER A 59 6.32 -4.82 13.34
C SER A 59 7.48 -3.93 13.74
N ASN A 60 7.87 -2.94 12.92
CA ASN A 60 9.00 -2.05 13.18
C ASN A 60 8.61 -0.88 14.13
N PRO A 61 9.14 -0.84 15.37
CA PRO A 61 8.80 0.22 16.34
C PRO A 61 9.20 1.63 15.89
N GLY A 62 10.15 1.75 14.96
CA GLY A 62 10.58 3.04 14.42
C GLY A 62 9.54 3.73 13.54
N VAL A 63 8.54 3.00 13.04
CA VAL A 63 7.55 3.51 12.08
C VAL A 63 6.11 3.12 12.41
N ASN A 64 5.88 2.08 13.21
CA ASN A 64 4.53 1.57 13.49
C ASN A 64 3.70 2.43 14.46
N LEU A 65 4.32 3.42 15.12
CA LEU A 65 3.68 4.38 16.02
C LEU A 65 2.86 3.78 17.18
N GLU A 66 3.04 2.51 17.52
CA GLU A 66 2.24 1.86 18.57
C GLU A 66 2.47 2.52 19.95
N ASP A 67 3.73 2.87 20.27
CA ASP A 67 4.06 3.62 21.49
C ASP A 67 3.33 4.97 21.57
N TYR A 68 3.14 5.65 20.44
CA TYR A 68 2.43 6.92 20.39
C TYR A 68 0.92 6.70 20.62
N ILE A 69 0.35 5.69 19.95
CA ILE A 69 -1.06 5.33 20.11
C ILE A 69 -1.36 4.95 21.56
N GLU A 70 -0.49 4.17 22.20
CA GLU A 70 -0.62 3.81 23.62
C GLU A 70 -0.61 5.03 24.54
N ARG A 71 0.28 6.00 24.30
CA ARG A 71 0.28 7.27 25.05
C ARG A 71 -1.03 8.02 24.86
N MET A 72 -1.53 8.11 23.63
CA MET A 72 -2.78 8.80 23.34
C MET A 72 -4.00 8.11 23.98
N ARG A 73 -4.02 6.77 24.03
CA ARG A 73 -5.02 6.00 24.79
C ARG A 73 -4.95 6.34 26.28
N LYS A 74 -3.76 6.38 26.87
CA LYS A 74 -3.55 6.71 28.29
C LYS A 74 -4.11 8.09 28.65
N PHE A 75 -3.97 9.07 27.76
CA PHE A 75 -4.54 10.41 27.92
C PHE A 75 -6.00 10.54 27.48
N LYS A 76 -6.66 9.44 27.08
CA LYS A 76 -8.05 9.42 26.58
C LYS A 76 -8.27 10.36 25.39
N LEU A 77 -7.25 10.55 24.56
CA LEU A 77 -7.28 11.39 23.35
C LEU A 77 -7.72 10.62 22.11
N ILE A 78 -7.88 9.30 22.22
CA ILE A 78 -8.40 8.43 21.17
C ILE A 78 -9.65 7.72 21.72
N VAL A 79 -10.73 7.79 20.94
CA VAL A 79 -12.06 7.24 21.31
C VAL A 79 -12.28 5.83 20.76
N LYS A 80 -11.59 5.46 19.67
CA LYS A 80 -11.72 4.16 19.01
C LYS A 80 -10.39 3.45 18.93
N ASP A 81 -10.40 2.15 19.16
CA ASP A 81 -9.21 1.34 18.94
C ASP A 81 -8.82 1.26 17.47
N GLY A 82 -7.51 1.17 17.25
CA GLY A 82 -6.89 1.10 15.95
C GLY A 82 -5.38 0.92 16.08
N ALA A 83 -4.75 0.59 14.97
CA ALA A 83 -3.31 0.52 14.80
C ALA A 83 -2.93 1.46 13.64
N PHE A 84 -1.67 1.91 13.61
CA PHE A 84 -1.22 2.77 12.50
C PHE A 84 -1.15 1.96 11.19
N PHE A 85 -0.54 0.78 11.24
CA PHE A 85 -0.57 -0.19 10.14
C PHE A 85 -1.79 -1.11 10.27
N ARG A 86 -2.85 -0.80 9.51
CA ARG A 86 -4.18 -1.45 9.65
C ARG A 86 -4.32 -2.78 8.90
N THR A 87 -4.39 -2.76 7.57
CA THR A 87 -4.60 -3.98 6.76
C THR A 87 -3.62 -4.17 5.61
N GLY A 88 -3.10 -3.09 5.00
CA GLY A 88 -2.19 -3.21 3.86
C GLY A 88 -2.85 -3.84 2.63
N THR A 89 -4.16 -3.69 2.47
CA THR A 89 -4.91 -4.30 1.38
C THR A 89 -5.70 -3.27 0.61
N VAL A 90 -5.81 -3.47 -0.70
CA VAL A 90 -6.62 -2.61 -1.58
C VAL A 90 -8.02 -3.19 -1.75
N GLY A 91 -8.99 -2.34 -2.11
CA GLY A 91 -10.37 -2.76 -2.38
C GLY A 91 -11.26 -2.96 -1.16
N LYS A 92 -10.73 -2.86 0.07
CA LYS A 92 -11.48 -3.08 1.31
C LYS A 92 -12.73 -2.19 1.48
N TYR A 93 -12.76 -1.03 0.82
CA TYR A 93 -13.95 -0.16 0.80
C TYR A 93 -15.21 -0.87 0.27
N LYS A 94 -15.06 -1.90 -0.57
CA LYS A 94 -16.16 -2.72 -1.10
C LYS A 94 -16.85 -3.57 -0.02
N GLU A 95 -16.14 -3.88 1.06
CA GLU A 95 -16.67 -4.61 2.22
C GLU A 95 -17.25 -3.64 3.27
N GLU A 96 -16.66 -2.46 3.40
CA GLU A 96 -17.02 -1.49 4.45
C GLU A 96 -18.17 -0.55 4.03
N LEU A 97 -18.43 -0.37 2.72
CA LEU A 97 -19.44 0.55 2.19
C LEU A 97 -20.58 -0.19 1.49
N SER A 98 -21.79 0.39 1.56
CA SER A 98 -22.93 -0.13 0.79
C SER A 98 -22.77 0.12 -0.71
N ALA A 99 -23.35 -0.75 -1.54
CA ALA A 99 -23.34 -0.60 -3.00
C ALA A 99 -23.88 0.77 -3.44
N GLU A 100 -24.93 1.28 -2.79
CA GLU A 100 -25.47 2.61 -3.06
C GLU A 100 -24.44 3.72 -2.79
N THR A 101 -23.69 3.61 -1.68
CA THR A 101 -22.66 4.58 -1.31
C THR A 101 -21.51 4.56 -2.32
N ILE A 102 -21.09 3.37 -2.74
CA ILE A 102 -20.06 3.18 -3.76
C ILE A 102 -20.48 3.82 -5.08
N THR A 103 -21.73 3.61 -5.53
CA THR A 103 -22.25 4.24 -6.75
C THR A 103 -22.20 5.76 -6.67
N LYS A 104 -22.69 6.34 -5.56
CA LYS A 104 -22.65 7.81 -5.35
C LYS A 104 -21.22 8.36 -5.35
N LEU A 105 -20.28 7.64 -4.73
CA LEU A 105 -18.86 8.01 -4.73
C LEU A 105 -18.27 7.96 -6.14
N ASN A 106 -18.56 6.92 -6.92
CA ASN A 106 -18.06 6.78 -8.28
C ASN A 106 -18.59 7.90 -9.20
N GLU A 107 -19.88 8.24 -9.10
CA GLU A 107 -20.48 9.35 -9.84
C GLU A 107 -19.85 10.69 -9.45
N TRP A 108 -19.63 10.91 -8.15
CA TRP A 108 -18.97 12.12 -7.65
C TRP A 108 -17.53 12.22 -8.17
N ILE A 109 -16.75 11.14 -8.13
CA ILE A 109 -15.37 11.12 -8.63
C ILE A 109 -15.37 11.45 -10.13
N LYS A 110 -16.17 10.76 -10.93
CA LYS A 110 -16.27 10.98 -12.38
C LYS A 110 -16.57 12.44 -12.71
N LYS A 111 -17.47 13.07 -11.97
CA LYS A 111 -17.81 14.48 -12.14
C LYS A 111 -16.62 15.40 -11.83
N ASN A 112 -15.83 15.10 -10.81
CA ASN A 112 -14.74 15.98 -10.35
C ASN A 112 -13.45 15.80 -11.16
N VAL A 113 -13.23 14.64 -11.78
CA VAL A 113 -12.10 14.44 -12.71
C VAL A 113 -12.40 14.88 -14.14
N SER A 114 -13.69 15.11 -14.47
CA SER A 114 -14.09 15.55 -15.81
C SER A 114 -13.44 16.89 -16.17
N GLY A 115 -12.72 16.92 -17.29
CA GLY A 115 -11.98 18.11 -17.74
C GLY A 115 -10.55 18.20 -17.20
N THR A 116 -10.08 17.16 -16.49
CA THR A 116 -8.67 16.98 -16.14
C THR A 116 -8.03 15.89 -17.00
N GLU A 117 -6.72 15.70 -16.86
CA GLU A 117 -5.98 14.58 -17.48
C GLU A 117 -6.06 13.28 -16.67
N LEU A 118 -6.89 13.23 -15.61
CA LEU A 118 -7.03 12.07 -14.72
C LEU A 118 -8.16 11.14 -15.18
N GLU A 119 -7.90 9.84 -15.22
CA GLU A 119 -8.91 8.83 -15.54
C GLU A 119 -9.51 8.21 -14.27
N THR A 120 -10.73 7.69 -14.38
CA THR A 120 -11.42 7.07 -13.23
C THR A 120 -10.77 5.77 -12.78
N GLU A 121 -10.11 5.06 -13.70
CA GLU A 121 -9.34 3.85 -13.43
C GLU A 121 -8.10 4.14 -12.57
N ASP A 122 -7.49 5.33 -12.69
CA ASP A 122 -6.30 5.75 -11.93
C ASP A 122 -6.57 5.86 -10.42
N ILE A 123 -7.84 5.99 -10.03
CA ILE A 123 -8.24 6.26 -8.64
C ILE A 123 -8.55 4.97 -7.88
N PHE A 124 -8.90 3.89 -8.59
CA PHE A 124 -9.42 2.67 -7.97
C PHE A 124 -8.69 1.39 -8.35
N GLN A 125 -7.75 1.42 -9.30
CA GLN A 125 -6.91 0.27 -9.60
C GLN A 125 -5.59 0.34 -8.84
N VAL A 126 -5.62 -0.21 -7.62
CA VAL A 126 -4.54 -1.06 -7.11
C VAL A 126 -5.19 -2.35 -6.61
#